data_AF-A0A2J0PH21-F1
#
_entry.id   AF-A0A2J0PH21-F1
#
_cell.length_a   1.000
_cell.length_b   1.000
_cell.length_c   1.000
_cell.angle_alpha   90.00
_cell.angle_beta   90.00
_cell.angle_gamma   90.00
#
_symmetry.space_group_name_H-M   'P 1'
#
loop_
_entity.id
_entity.type
_entity.pdbx_description
1 polymer ?
#
loop_
_entity_poly.entity_id
_entity_poly.type
_entity_poly.pdbx_seq_one_letter_code
_entity_poly.pdbx_strand_id
1 'polypeptide(L)' 'MSQLQLIDATRQIEQAQAVLSMWLESTTKDTSPDLPRLIGSILTLLHGVPEAMEEAESKLADYVMREYREGKS' A
#
# COMPACT_ATOMS: atom_id res chain seq x y z
N MET A 1 2.02 20.19 7.88
CA MET A 1 2.35 18.81 7.50
C MET A 1 2.18 18.72 5.99
N SER A 2 3.16 18.19 5.27
CA SER A 2 3.03 17.95 3.82
C SER A 2 2.02 16.83 3.57
N GLN A 3 1.08 17.04 2.66
CA GLN A 3 0.14 16.01 2.24
C GLN A 3 0.90 14.92 1.48
N LEU A 4 0.86 13.69 2.00
CA LEU A 4 1.44 12.53 1.34
C LEU A 4 0.64 12.27 0.05
N GLN A 5 1.33 12.20 -1.08
CA GLN A 5 0.70 11.85 -2.36
C GLN A 5 0.31 10.36 -2.34
N LEU A 6 -0.75 9.98 -3.04
CA LEU A 6 -1.19 8.59 -3.08
C LEU A 6 -0.08 7.67 -3.61
N ILE A 7 0.67 8.11 -4.62
CA ILE A 7 1.81 7.36 -5.15
C ILE A 7 2.91 7.10 -4.10
N ASP A 8 3.20 8.09 -3.26
CA ASP A 8 4.20 7.94 -2.20
C ASP A 8 3.69 6.99 -1.11
N ALA A 9 2.39 7.05 -0.81
CA ALA A 9 1.75 6.18 0.15
C ALA A 9 1.68 4.73 -0.34
N THR A 10 1.35 4.48 -1.62
CA THR A 10 1.42 3.16 -2.26
C THR A 10 2.81 2.56 -2.08
N ARG A 11 3.85 3.32 -2.43
CA ARG A 11 5.24 2.86 -2.30
C ARG A 11 5.63 2.54 -0.86
N GLN A 12 5.15 3.31 0.11
CA GLN A 12 5.40 3.04 1.53
C GLN A 12 4.76 1.72 1.97
N ILE A 13 3.54 1.41 1.51
CA ILE A 13 2.88 0.14 1.82
C ILE A 13 3.63 -1.04 1.20
N GLU A 14 4.03 -0.94 -0.07
CA GLU A 14 4.82 -1.99 -0.73
C GLU A 14 6.14 -2.27 0.02
N GLN A 15 6.84 -1.20 0.43
CA GLN A 15 8.06 -1.31 1.23
C GLN A 15 7.81 -1.97 2.60
N ALA A 16 6.73 -1.57 3.28
CA ALA A 16 6.36 -2.17 4.56
C ALA A 16 6.07 -3.68 4.40
N GLN A 17 5.34 -4.08 3.35
CA GLN A 17 5.07 -5.48 3.05
C GLN A 17 6.35 -6.27 2.74
N ALA A 18 7.31 -5.68 2.03
CA ALA A 18 8.60 -6.31 1.75
C ALA A 18 9.40 -6.54 3.04
N VAL A 19 9.48 -5.53 3.92
CA VAL A 19 10.16 -5.65 5.22
C VAL A 19 9.49 -6.68 6.11
N LEU A 20 8.16 -6.69 6.18
CA LEU A 20 7.39 -7.67 6.97
C LEU A 20 7.59 -9.09 6.44
N SER A 21 7.63 -9.29 5.12
CA SER A 21 7.92 -10.60 4.52
C SER A 21 9.33 -11.08 4.90
N MET A 22 10.31 -10.19 4.83
CA MET A 22 11.69 -10.50 5.21
C MET A 22 11.81 -10.83 6.71
N TRP A 23 11.06 -10.13 7.56
CA TRP A 23 10.96 -10.48 8.99
C TRP A 23 10.33 -11.84 9.22
N LEU A 24 9.25 -12.15 8.50
CA LEU A 24 8.59 -13.46 8.59
C LEU A 24 9.55 -14.60 8.25
N GLU A 25 10.32 -14.45 7.18
CA GLU A 25 11.34 -15.40 6.74
C GLU A 25 12.50 -15.54 7.75
N SER A 26 12.81 -14.48 8.47
CA SER A 26 13.87 -14.48 9.50
C SER A 26 13.45 -15.10 10.84
N THR A 27 12.16 -15.41 11.03
CA THR A 27 11.68 -16.00 12.29
C THR A 27 12.25 -17.42 12.49
N THR A 28 12.68 -17.71 13.71
CA THR A 28 13.30 -18.99 14.08
C THR A 28 12.45 -19.76 15.09
N LYS A 29 12.82 -21.01 15.40
CA LYS A 29 12.14 -21.83 16.42
C LYS A 29 12.21 -21.25 17.84
N ASP A 30 13.18 -20.36 18.10
CA ASP A 30 13.34 -19.67 19.38
C ASP A 30 12.52 -18.39 19.47
N THR A 31 11.91 -17.96 18.35
CA THR A 31 11.01 -16.82 18.30
C THR A 31 9.66 -17.21 18.91
N SER A 32 8.98 -16.26 19.59
CA SER A 32 7.61 -16.47 20.07
C SER A 32 6.74 -17.04 18.94
N PRO A 33 6.00 -18.15 19.17
CA PRO A 33 5.19 -18.79 18.13
C PRO A 33 4.10 -17.88 17.56
N ASP A 34 3.76 -16.80 18.27
CA ASP A 34 2.77 -15.83 17.84
C ASP A 34 3.34 -14.77 16.89
N LEU A 35 4.66 -14.52 16.90
CA LEU A 35 5.25 -13.45 16.08
C LEU A 35 5.09 -13.71 14.56
N PRO A 36 5.39 -14.90 14.01
CA PRO A 36 5.13 -15.19 12.59
C PRO A 36 3.65 -15.03 12.22
N ARG A 37 2.74 -15.41 13.13
CA ARG A 37 1.29 -15.31 12.93
C ARG A 37 0.83 -13.85 12.87
N LEU A 38 1.35 -13.01 13.75
CA LEU A 38 1.04 -11.58 13.77
C LEU A 38 1.56 -10.88 12.51
N ILE A 39 2.79 -11.17 12.09
CA ILE A 39 3.36 -10.62 10.84
C ILE A 39 2.53 -11.06 9.63
N GLY A 40 2.18 -12.35 9.53
CA GLY A 40 1.32 -12.86 8.47
C GLY A 40 -0.08 -12.23 8.46
N SER A 41 -0.63 -11.94 9.65
CA SER A 41 -1.91 -11.24 9.78
C SER A 41 -1.83 -9.82 9.24
N ILE A 42 -0.75 -9.08 9.53
CA ILE A 42 -0.52 -7.73 9.00
C ILE A 42 -0.35 -7.77 7.48
N LEU A 43 0.44 -8.71 6.94
CA LEU A 43 0.59 -8.89 5.49
C LEU A 43 -0.77 -9.15 4.80
N THR A 44 -1.62 -9.97 5.44
CA THR A 44 -2.98 -10.24 4.95
C THR A 44 -3.85 -8.99 4.95
N LEU A 45 -3.78 -8.16 6.00
CA LEU A 45 -4.52 -6.90 6.07
C LEU A 45 -4.06 -5.88 5.03
N LEU A 46 -2.77 -5.88 4.67
CA LEU A 46 -2.19 -4.98 3.68
C LEU A 46 -2.36 -5.48 2.24
N HIS A 47 -2.80 -6.72 2.04
CA HIS A 47 -2.97 -7.30 0.71
C HIS A 47 -4.03 -6.54 -0.09
N GLY A 48 -3.70 -6.12 -1.32
CA GLY A 48 -4.62 -5.37 -2.19
C GLY A 48 -4.68 -3.87 -1.91
N VAL A 49 -4.03 -3.38 -0.85
CA VAL A 49 -4.01 -1.95 -0.52
C VAL A 49 -3.25 -1.13 -1.56
N PRO A 50 -2.01 -1.50 -1.98
CA PRO A 50 -1.31 -0.78 -3.04
C PRO A 50 -2.12 -0.63 -4.34
N GLU A 51 -2.76 -1.71 -4.77
CA GLU A 51 -3.55 -1.78 -6.00
C GLU A 51 -4.79 -0.88 -5.92
N ALA A 52 -5.49 -0.89 -4.79
CA ALA A 52 -6.65 -0.01 -4.57
C ALA A 52 -6.25 1.47 -4.56
N MET A 53 -5.05 1.79 -4.06
CA MET A 53 -4.52 3.16 -4.07
C MET A 53 -4.10 3.61 -5.46
N GLU A 54 -3.47 2.74 -6.24
CA GLU A 54 -3.13 3.01 -7.65
C GLU A 54 -4.41 3.22 -8.49
N GLU A 55 -5.44 2.40 -8.29
CA GLU A 55 -6.73 2.57 -8.94
C GLU A 55 -7.39 3.91 -8.57
N ALA A 56 -7.29 4.33 -7.30
CA ALA A 56 -7.81 5.61 -6.85
C ALA A 56 -7.08 6.78 -7.53
N GLU A 57 -5.75 6.73 -7.61
CA GLU A 57 -4.93 7.75 -8.29
C GLU A 57 -5.28 7.84 -9.79
N SER A 58 -5.45 6.69 -10.47
CA SER A 58 -5.86 6.65 -11.88
C SER A 58 -7.23 7.29 -12.09
N LYS A 59 -8.22 6.97 -11.23
CA LYS A 59 -9.57 7.56 -11.32
C LYS A 59 -9.57 9.07 -11.07
N LEU A 60 -8.73 9.55 -10.15
CA LEU A 60 -8.56 10.98 -9.89
C LEU A 60 -7.95 11.68 -11.12
N ALA A 61 -6.94 11.08 -11.75
CA ALA A 61 -6.35 11.62 -12.97
C ALA A 61 -7.38 11.72 -14.11
N ASP A 62 -8.19 10.67 -14.31
CA ASP A 62 -9.25 10.65 -15.33
C ASP A 62 -10.31 11.73 -15.08
N TYR A 63 -10.70 11.93 -13.81
CA TYR A 63 -11.66 12.96 -13.42
C TYR A 63 -11.14 14.36 -13.75
N VAL A 64 -9.89 14.67 -13.35
CA VAL A 64 -9.25 15.96 -13.62
C VAL A 64 -9.14 16.23 -15.13
N MET A 65 -8.78 15.21 -15.92
CA MET A 65 -8.72 15.36 -17.38
C MET A 65 -10.10 15.63 -18.01
N ARG A 66 -11.17 15.04 -17.48
CA ARG A 66 -12.53 15.26 -17.96
C ARG A 66 -13.00 16.68 -17.68
N GLU A 67 -12.86 17.16 -16.45
CA GLU A 67 -13.22 18.54 -16.09
C GLU A 67 -12.47 19.57 -16.96
N TYR A 68 -11.19 19.33 -17.25
CA TYR A 68 -10.41 20.22 -18.11
C TYR A 68 -10.92 20.27 -19.57
N ARG A 69 -11.45 19.16 -20.08
CA ARG A 69 -12.04 19.10 -21.44
C ARG A 69 -13.39 19.80 -21.49
N GLU A 70 -14.20 19.63 -20.45
CA GLU A 70 -15.55 20.18 -20.35
C GLU A 70 -15.54 21.69 -20.07
N GLY A 71 -14.60 22.19 -19.24
CA GLY A 71 -14.45 23.62 -18.95
C GLY A 71 -13.82 24.46 -20.07
N LYS A 72 -13.45 23.83 -21.19
CA LYS A 72 -12.92 24.50 -22.40
C LYS A 72 -13.94 24.63 -23.54
N SER A 73 -15.18 24.18 -23.34
CA SER A 73 -16.31 24.41 -24.24
C SER A 73 -17.09 25.65 -23.82
#